data_AF-A0A6M1SS64-F1
#
_entry.id   AF-A0A6M1SS64-F1
#
_cell.length_a   1.000
_cell.length_b   1.000
_cell.length_c   1.000
_cell.angle_alpha   90.00
_cell.angle_beta   90.00
_cell.angle_gamma   90.00
#
_symmetry.space_group_name_H-M   'P 1'
#
loop_
_entity.id
_entity.type
_entity.pdbx_description
1 polymer ?
#
loop_
_entity_poly.entity_id
_entity_poly.type
_entity_poly.pdbx_seq_one_letter_code
_entity_poly.pdbx_strand_id
1 'polypeptide(L)'
;MPRSHRSRARQQKPERHDRCRHRHRRARHRPCQAHRQKVLATDIDPIAITTTIENARDNDVGELIETLVATGLDHPAIASHAPYDLVVANILAGPLVELAPGMGVITQAGGTAILSGILNTQADGVIEAYQRSGFTLRDHLKRKDWTTLVLEKR
;
A
#
# COMPACT_ATOMS: atom_id res chain seq x y z
N MET A 1 76.97 -21.17 1.52
CA MET A 1 77.43 -19.80 1.90
C MET A 1 77.79 -19.07 0.61
N PRO A 2 77.51 -17.77 0.42
CA PRO A 2 76.79 -16.77 1.26
C PRO A 2 75.38 -16.46 0.67
N ARG A 3 74.30 -16.08 1.35
CA ARG A 3 73.94 -15.06 2.37
C ARG A 3 74.12 -13.59 1.95
N SER A 4 73.01 -12.91 1.61
CA SER A 4 72.60 -11.57 2.10
C SER A 4 71.16 -11.28 1.62
N HIS A 5 70.15 -11.27 2.52
CA HIS A 5 69.57 -10.12 3.24
C HIS A 5 68.77 -9.14 2.35
N ARG A 6 67.43 -9.28 2.29
CA ARG A 6 66.39 -8.61 3.12
C ARG A 6 66.23 -7.10 2.85
N SER A 7 65.07 -6.71 2.29
CA SER A 7 64.26 -5.54 2.71
C SER A 7 62.90 -5.59 1.99
N ARG A 8 61.81 -6.06 2.61
CA ARG A 8 60.74 -5.29 3.29
C ARG A 8 60.15 -4.11 2.49
N ALA A 9 58.92 -4.30 2.00
CA ALA A 9 57.81 -3.35 2.20
C ALA A 9 56.47 -4.04 1.89
N ARG A 10 55.82 -4.55 2.94
CA ARG A 10 54.35 -4.69 3.02
C ARG A 10 53.81 -3.30 3.35
N GLN A 11 52.74 -2.87 2.68
CA GLN A 11 51.69 -1.92 3.11
C GLN A 11 50.93 -1.51 1.84
N GLN A 12 49.61 -1.38 1.74
CA GLN A 12 48.44 -1.69 2.56
C GLN A 12 47.26 -1.42 1.60
N LYS A 13 46.27 -2.32 1.55
CA LYS A 13 44.97 -2.08 0.89
C LYS A 13 44.23 -0.98 1.66
N PRO A 14 43.61 0.03 1.05
CA PRO A 14 42.69 0.87 1.79
C PRO A 14 41.39 0.08 2.02
N GLU A 15 41.16 -0.21 3.29
CA GLU A 15 39.96 -0.83 3.83
C GLU A 15 38.74 0.07 3.68
N ARG A 16 37.60 -0.57 3.47
CA ARG A 16 36.28 -0.01 3.69
C ARG A 16 36.16 0.34 5.17
N HIS A 17 35.95 1.62 5.49
CA HIS A 17 35.44 2.04 6.80
C HIS A 17 34.45 3.19 6.60
N ASP A 18 33.19 2.78 6.61
CA ASP A 18 32.18 3.31 7.52
C ASP A 18 32.24 4.81 7.85
N ARG A 19 31.38 5.59 7.19
CA ARG A 19 30.87 6.85 7.73
C ARG A 19 29.39 6.98 7.41
N CYS A 20 28.59 6.20 8.13
CA CYS A 20 27.24 6.60 8.52
C CYS A 20 27.33 7.94 9.28
N ARG A 21 27.18 9.07 8.58
CA ARG A 21 26.99 10.39 9.20
C ARG A 21 25.63 10.92 8.82
N HIS A 22 24.77 10.92 9.83
CA HIS A 22 23.52 11.66 9.95
C HIS A 22 23.47 12.90 9.05
N ARG A 23 22.64 12.83 8.01
CA ARG A 23 22.09 14.02 7.35
C ARG A 23 20.58 13.97 7.48
N HIS A 24 20.07 14.49 8.60
CA HIS A 24 18.75 15.08 8.66
C HIS A 24 18.74 16.31 7.72
N ARG A 25 18.58 16.06 6.42
CA ARG A 25 18.14 17.08 5.48
C ARG A 25 16.69 16.76 5.16
N ARG A 26 15.81 17.71 5.50
CA ARG A 26 14.39 17.74 5.13
C ARG A 26 14.23 17.17 3.72
N ALA A 27 13.72 15.95 3.62
CA ALA A 27 13.35 15.38 2.35
C ALA A 27 12.21 16.28 1.84
N ARG A 28 12.52 17.13 0.86
CA ARG A 28 11.47 17.67 0.01
C ARG A 28 10.80 16.43 -0.56
N HIS A 29 9.56 16.17 -0.14
CA HIS A 29 8.76 15.10 -0.70
C HIS A 29 8.87 15.23 -2.21
N ARG A 30 9.50 14.25 -2.87
CA ARG A 30 9.32 14.12 -4.31
C ARG A 30 7.81 13.95 -4.47
N PRO A 31 7.11 14.81 -5.22
CA PRO A 31 5.73 14.50 -5.56
C PRO A 31 5.79 13.11 -6.18
N CYS A 32 5.03 12.18 -5.62
CA CYS A 32 4.78 10.91 -6.28
C CYS A 32 4.44 11.27 -7.72
N GLN A 33 5.17 10.74 -8.69
CA GLN A 33 4.83 10.94 -10.10
C GLN A 33 3.47 10.27 -10.28
N ALA A 34 2.41 11.04 -10.06
CA ALA A 34 1.05 10.55 -10.09
C ALA A 34 0.78 10.18 -11.54
N HIS A 35 0.68 8.88 -11.80
CA HIS A 35 -0.06 8.43 -12.95
C HIS A 35 -1.45 9.10 -12.86
N ARG A 36 -1.84 9.85 -13.90
CA ARG A 36 -3.12 10.59 -13.96
C ARG A 36 -4.28 9.61 -14.13
N GLN A 37 -4.51 8.77 -13.14
CA GLN A 37 -5.63 7.84 -13.09
C GLN A 37 -6.75 8.47 -12.25
N LYS A 38 -7.99 8.31 -12.71
CA LYS A 38 -9.16 8.71 -11.92
C LYS A 38 -9.39 7.69 -10.82
N VAL A 39 -9.79 8.16 -9.64
CA VAL A 39 -10.07 7.35 -8.46
C VAL A 39 -11.45 7.69 -7.94
N LEU A 40 -12.25 6.66 -7.62
CA LEU A 40 -13.46 6.81 -6.83
C LEU A 40 -13.11 6.55 -5.36
N ALA A 41 -13.32 7.55 -4.50
CA ALA A 41 -13.09 7.47 -3.07
C ALA A 41 -14.44 7.47 -2.32
N THR A 42 -14.66 6.45 -1.50
CA THR A 42 -15.92 6.26 -0.77
C THR A 42 -15.70 6.21 0.73
N ASP A 43 -16.61 6.82 1.49
CA ASP A 43 -16.66 6.71 2.95
C ASP A 43 -18.11 6.74 3.44
N ILE A 44 -18.38 6.17 4.62
CA ILE A 44 -19.69 6.27 5.27
C ILE A 44 -19.91 7.62 5.94
N ASP A 45 -18.83 8.32 6.30
CA ASP A 45 -18.87 9.58 7.01
C ASP A 45 -18.77 10.77 6.04
N PRO A 46 -19.79 11.65 5.94
CA PRO A 46 -19.72 12.86 5.12
C PRO A 46 -18.57 13.81 5.51
N ILE A 47 -18.10 13.77 6.77
CA ILE A 47 -16.95 14.57 7.21
C ILE A 47 -15.66 14.05 6.57
N ALA A 48 -15.50 12.72 6.44
CA ALA A 48 -14.36 12.11 5.77
C ALA A 48 -14.33 12.47 4.27
N ILE A 49 -15.49 12.55 3.62
CA ILE A 49 -15.60 13.02 2.24
C ILE A 49 -15.17 14.48 2.10
N THR A 50 -15.65 15.36 2.98
CA THR A 50 -15.23 16.78 2.98
C THR A 50 -13.72 16.92 3.15
N THR A 51 -13.16 16.18 4.11
CA THR A 51 -11.70 16.14 4.36
C THR A 51 -10.92 15.61 3.15
N THR A 52 -11.46 14.62 2.45
CA THR A 52 -10.84 14.07 1.23
C THR A 52 -10.79 15.10 0.11
N ILE A 53 -11.86 15.87 -0.09
CA ILE A 53 -11.92 16.94 -1.11
C ILE A 53 -10.89 18.03 -0.79
N GLU A 54 -10.80 18.45 0.47
CA GLU A 54 -9.81 19.46 0.91
C GLU A 54 -8.38 18.96 0.71
N ASN A 55 -8.06 17.74 1.14
CA ASN A 55 -6.75 17.13 0.94
C ASN A 55 -6.40 16.97 -0.55
N ALA A 56 -7.38 16.61 -1.38
CA ALA A 56 -7.19 16.47 -2.83
C ALA A 56 -6.87 17.82 -3.48
N ARG A 57 -7.53 18.88 -3.04
CA ARG A 57 -7.25 20.26 -3.48
C ARG A 57 -5.86 20.71 -3.05
N ASP A 58 -5.48 20.47 -1.80
CA ASP A 58 -4.18 20.88 -1.27
C ASP A 58 -2.99 20.18 -1.95
N ASN A 59 -3.25 19.04 -2.60
CA ASN A 59 -2.25 18.27 -3.35
C ASN A 59 -2.40 18.39 -4.88
N ASP A 60 -3.22 19.31 -5.38
CA ASP A 60 -3.45 19.55 -6.82
C ASP A 60 -3.93 18.30 -7.59
N VAL A 61 -4.71 17.43 -6.94
CA VAL A 61 -5.26 16.19 -7.52
C VAL A 61 -6.78 16.12 -7.51
N GLY A 62 -7.47 17.22 -7.17
CA GLY A 62 -8.93 17.28 -7.08
C GLY A 62 -9.67 16.80 -8.34
N GLU A 63 -9.14 17.09 -9.53
CA GLU A 63 -9.74 16.66 -10.81
C GLU A 63 -9.66 15.13 -11.06
N LEU A 64 -8.82 14.43 -10.29
CA LEU A 64 -8.61 12.98 -10.41
C LEU A 64 -9.42 12.18 -9.40
N ILE A 65 -10.02 12.83 -8.38
CA ILE A 65 -10.69 12.14 -7.29
C ILE A 65 -12.18 12.47 -7.33
N GLU A 66 -12.99 11.47 -7.67
CA GLU A 66 -14.43 11.50 -7.46
C GLU A 66 -14.73 10.97 -6.06
N THR A 67 -15.56 11.67 -5.30
CA THR A 67 -15.89 11.30 -3.91
C THR A 67 -17.36 10.96 -3.75
N LEU A 68 -17.65 9.97 -2.91
CA LEU A 68 -19.01 9.49 -2.70
C LEU A 68 -19.24 9.08 -1.25
N VAL A 69 -20.31 9.57 -0.62
CA VAL A 69 -20.77 9.01 0.65
C VAL A 69 -21.52 7.71 0.36
N ALA A 70 -21.00 6.57 0.84
CA ALA A 70 -21.60 5.27 0.60
C ALA A 70 -21.39 4.31 1.77
N THR A 71 -22.44 3.57 2.11
CA THR A 71 -22.37 2.43 3.03
C THR A 71 -22.11 1.16 2.25
N GLY A 72 -20.87 0.68 2.31
CA GLY A 72 -20.45 -0.52 1.60
C GLY A 72 -20.35 -0.31 0.08
N LEU A 73 -20.70 -1.33 -0.69
CA LEU A 73 -20.43 -1.39 -2.14
C LEU A 73 -21.69 -1.33 -3.02
N ASP A 74 -22.87 -1.25 -2.43
CA ASP A 74 -24.16 -1.35 -3.16
C ASP A 74 -24.57 -0.03 -3.85
N HIS A 75 -23.80 1.05 -3.66
CA HIS A 75 -24.13 2.32 -4.29
C HIS A 75 -24.02 2.23 -5.82
N PRO A 76 -25.03 2.68 -6.61
CA PRO A 76 -25.04 2.52 -8.07
C PRO A 76 -23.80 3.06 -8.78
N ALA A 77 -23.23 4.17 -8.28
CA ALA A 77 -21.99 4.73 -8.83
C ALA A 77 -20.79 3.76 -8.71
N ILE A 78 -20.69 2.99 -7.62
CA ILE A 78 -19.61 2.01 -7.45
C ILE A 78 -19.74 0.91 -8.52
N ALA A 79 -20.97 0.45 -8.76
CA ALA A 79 -21.26 -0.56 -9.77
C ALA A 79 -21.06 -0.03 -11.21
N SER A 80 -21.39 1.23 -11.49
CA SER A 80 -21.22 1.81 -12.83
C SER A 80 -19.76 1.99 -13.25
N HIS A 81 -18.84 2.08 -12.29
CA HIS A 81 -17.40 2.16 -12.54
C HIS A 81 -16.69 0.81 -12.46
N ALA A 82 -17.39 -0.24 -12.01
CA ALA A 82 -16.84 -1.59 -11.98
C ALA A 82 -16.69 -2.18 -13.41
N PRO A 83 -15.73 -3.09 -13.63
CA PRO A 83 -14.83 -3.63 -12.63
C PRO A 83 -13.56 -2.77 -12.42
N TYR A 84 -13.02 -2.78 -11.20
CA TYR A 84 -11.79 -2.08 -10.82
C TYR A 84 -10.57 -2.97 -11.00
N ASP A 85 -9.47 -2.37 -11.46
CA ASP A 85 -8.15 -3.01 -11.54
C ASP A 85 -7.36 -2.92 -10.22
N LEU A 86 -7.64 -1.91 -9.40
CA LEU A 86 -7.09 -1.70 -8.08
C LEU A 86 -8.16 -1.22 -7.09
N VAL A 87 -8.25 -1.91 -5.96
CA VAL A 87 -9.06 -1.50 -4.80
C VAL A 87 -8.16 -1.36 -3.59
N VAL A 88 -8.31 -0.26 -2.85
CA VAL A 88 -7.55 0.00 -1.62
C VAL A 88 -8.54 0.28 -0.49
N ALA A 89 -8.36 -0.41 0.64
CA ALA A 89 -9.18 -0.21 1.83
C ALA A 89 -8.30 -0.22 3.09
N ASN A 90 -8.30 0.87 3.85
CA ASN A 90 -7.59 0.98 5.11
C ASN A 90 -8.60 1.20 6.26
N ILE A 91 -9.25 0.12 6.66
CA ILE A 91 -10.36 0.12 7.63
C ILE A 91 -10.25 -1.12 8.54
N LEU A 92 -11.18 -1.26 9.48
CA LEU A 92 -11.19 -2.36 10.44
C LEU A 92 -11.41 -3.74 9.78
N ALA A 93 -10.88 -4.79 10.40
CA ALA A 93 -10.97 -6.16 9.91
C ALA A 93 -12.41 -6.70 9.76
N GLY A 94 -13.32 -6.36 10.69
CA GLY A 94 -14.73 -6.77 10.63
C GLY A 94 -15.42 -6.31 9.34
N PRO A 95 -15.47 -4.99 9.09
CA PRO A 95 -15.97 -4.45 7.82
C PRO A 95 -15.28 -5.04 6.58
N LEU A 96 -13.97 -5.28 6.61
CA LEU A 96 -13.28 -5.90 5.48
C LEU A 96 -13.82 -7.31 5.18
N VAL A 97 -14.09 -8.11 6.21
CA VAL A 97 -14.68 -9.45 6.05
C VAL A 97 -16.10 -9.35 5.47
N GLU A 98 -16.91 -8.40 5.96
CA GLU A 98 -18.28 -8.18 5.48
C GLU A 98 -18.31 -7.74 4.00
N LEU A 99 -17.35 -6.91 3.58
CA LEU A 99 -17.26 -6.41 2.21
C LEU A 99 -16.67 -7.43 1.22
N ALA A 100 -16.02 -8.50 1.71
CA ALA A 100 -15.29 -9.43 0.86
C ALA A 100 -16.11 -10.00 -0.31
N PRO A 101 -17.40 -10.39 -0.16
CA PRO A 101 -18.20 -10.87 -1.28
C PRO A 101 -18.38 -9.82 -2.38
N GLY A 102 -18.73 -8.58 -2.00
CA GLY A 102 -18.89 -7.47 -2.93
C GLY A 102 -17.58 -7.07 -3.60
N MET A 103 -16.46 -7.09 -2.87
CA MET A 103 -15.11 -6.87 -3.43
C MET A 103 -14.80 -7.86 -4.55
N GLY A 104 -15.22 -9.12 -4.39
CA GLY A 104 -15.05 -10.17 -5.40
C GLY A 104 -15.90 -9.96 -6.66
N VAL A 105 -16.97 -9.16 -6.58
CA VAL A 105 -17.83 -8.80 -7.72
C VAL A 105 -17.29 -7.58 -8.45
N ILE A 106 -16.85 -6.55 -7.71
CA ILE A 106 -16.43 -5.28 -8.32
C ILE A 106 -14.98 -5.29 -8.82
N THR A 107 -14.16 -6.27 -8.43
CA THR A 107 -12.75 -6.34 -8.86
C THR A 107 -12.62 -7.23 -10.09
N GLN A 108 -11.92 -6.76 -11.12
CA GLN A 108 -11.67 -7.54 -12.34
C GLN A 108 -10.74 -8.73 -12.06
N ALA A 109 -10.79 -9.77 -12.90
CA ALA A 109 -9.77 -10.84 -12.87
C ALA A 109 -8.36 -10.26 -13.12
N GLY A 110 -7.39 -10.66 -12.31
CA GLY A 110 -6.05 -10.07 -12.25
C GLY A 110 -5.96 -8.73 -11.52
N GLY A 111 -7.09 -8.17 -11.06
CA GLY A 111 -7.12 -6.93 -10.28
C GLY A 111 -6.56 -7.12 -8.87
N THR A 112 -6.05 -6.05 -8.28
CA THR A 112 -5.40 -6.07 -6.96
C THR A 112 -6.28 -5.44 -5.89
N ALA A 113 -6.39 -6.09 -4.73
CA ALA A 113 -6.95 -5.51 -3.51
C ALA A 113 -5.85 -5.32 -2.47
N ILE A 114 -5.65 -4.08 -2.00
CA ILE A 114 -4.70 -3.75 -0.92
C ILE A 114 -5.51 -3.41 0.33
N LEU A 115 -5.39 -4.25 1.35
CA LEU A 115 -6.14 -4.12 2.59
C LEU A 115 -5.21 -3.77 3.75
N SER A 116 -5.52 -2.72 4.48
CA SER A 116 -4.77 -2.26 5.66
C SER A 116 -5.71 -1.92 6.82
N GLY A 117 -5.16 -1.52 7.95
CA GLY A 117 -5.95 -1.25 9.18
C GLY A 117 -6.29 -2.52 9.96
N ILE A 118 -5.56 -3.62 9.71
CA ILE A 118 -5.81 -4.94 10.28
C ILE A 118 -4.77 -5.23 11.36
N LEU A 119 -5.20 -5.70 12.53
CA LEU A 119 -4.28 -6.22 13.56
C LEU A 119 -3.69 -7.56 13.12
N ASN A 120 -2.44 -7.86 13.48
CA ASN A 120 -1.78 -9.12 13.12
C ASN A 120 -2.62 -10.36 13.50
N THR A 121 -3.35 -10.30 14.60
CA THR A 121 -4.21 -11.38 15.11
C THR A 121 -5.49 -11.58 14.32
N GLN A 122 -5.88 -10.61 13.48
CA GLN A 122 -7.10 -10.63 12.67
C GLN A 122 -6.83 -10.96 11.20
N ALA A 123 -5.54 -11.01 10.79
CA ALA A 123 -5.12 -11.15 9.41
C ALA A 123 -5.70 -12.39 8.73
N ASP A 124 -5.63 -13.55 9.39
CA ASP A 124 -6.01 -14.84 8.81
C ASP A 124 -7.51 -14.87 8.48
N GLY A 125 -8.36 -14.32 9.35
CA GLY A 125 -9.80 -14.22 9.09
C GLY A 125 -10.13 -13.35 7.87
N VAL A 126 -9.39 -12.26 7.65
CA VAL A 126 -9.54 -11.42 6.46
C VAL A 126 -9.06 -12.17 5.20
N ILE A 127 -7.91 -12.83 5.28
CA ILE A 127 -7.36 -13.62 4.16
C ILE A 127 -8.36 -14.69 3.72
N GLU A 128 -8.91 -15.46 4.66
CA GLU A 128 -9.87 -16.51 4.36
C GLU A 128 -11.15 -15.97 3.71
N ALA A 129 -11.67 -14.84 4.18
CA ALA A 129 -12.85 -14.20 3.60
C ALA A 129 -12.60 -13.81 2.13
N TYR A 130 -11.45 -13.20 1.84
CA TYR A 130 -11.12 -12.80 0.47
C TYR A 130 -10.80 -14.00 -0.42
N GLN A 131 -10.19 -15.07 0.11
CA GLN A 131 -9.99 -16.31 -0.64
C GLN A 131 -11.31 -16.94 -1.09
N ARG A 132 -12.33 -16.97 -0.22
CA ARG A 132 -13.70 -17.42 -0.55
C ARG A 132 -14.34 -16.54 -1.62
N SER A 133 -14.01 -15.25 -1.66
CA SER A 133 -14.45 -14.30 -2.68
C SER A 133 -13.60 -14.29 -3.97
N GLY A 134 -12.73 -15.30 -4.15
CA GLY A 134 -11.97 -15.50 -5.38
C GLY A 134 -10.63 -14.78 -5.43
N PHE A 135 -10.13 -14.24 -4.32
CA PHE A 135 -8.78 -13.67 -4.28
C PHE A 135 -7.72 -14.72 -3.92
N THR A 136 -6.46 -14.35 -4.13
CA THR A 136 -5.27 -15.09 -3.69
C THR A 136 -4.30 -14.11 -3.03
N LEU A 137 -3.76 -14.49 -1.88
CA LEU A 137 -2.77 -13.68 -1.18
C LEU A 137 -1.47 -13.62 -2.00
N ARG A 138 -1.00 -12.41 -2.28
CA ARG A 138 0.27 -12.14 -2.97
C ARG A 138 1.35 -11.68 -2.01
N ASP A 139 1.01 -10.80 -1.07
CA ASP A 139 1.95 -10.30 -0.07
C ASP A 139 1.25 -10.04 1.28
N HIS A 140 2.03 -10.15 2.34
CA HIS A 140 1.61 -9.96 3.73
C HIS A 140 2.68 -9.14 4.45
N LEU A 141 2.46 -7.83 4.54
CA LEU A 141 3.42 -6.90 5.13
C LEU A 141 3.04 -6.60 6.59
N LYS A 142 3.88 -7.03 7.52
CA LYS A 142 3.70 -6.76 8.96
C LYS A 142 4.53 -5.56 9.40
N ARG A 143 3.91 -4.67 10.17
CA ARG A 143 4.57 -3.50 10.78
C ARG A 143 4.06 -3.29 12.20
N LYS A 144 4.90 -3.65 13.19
CA LYS A 144 4.50 -3.74 14.60
C LYS A 144 3.28 -4.64 14.72
N ASP A 145 2.19 -4.13 15.30
CA ASP A 145 0.96 -4.87 15.56
C ASP A 145 -0.02 -4.89 14.36
N TRP A 146 0.33 -4.21 13.28
CA TRP A 146 -0.53 -4.01 12.11
C TRP A 146 -0.03 -4.80 10.90
N THR A 147 -0.96 -5.23 10.07
CA THR A 147 -0.67 -5.88 8.80
C THR A 147 -1.32 -5.16 7.62
N THR A 148 -0.69 -5.30 6.45
CA THR A 148 -1.25 -4.97 5.15
C THR A 148 -1.20 -6.19 4.26
N LEU A 149 -2.31 -6.51 3.62
CA LEU A 149 -2.48 -7.65 2.74
C LEU A 149 -2.57 -7.15 1.30
N VAL A 150 -1.80 -7.76 0.41
CA VAL A 150 -1.92 -7.55 -1.04
C VAL A 150 -2.51 -8.83 -1.62
N LEU A 151 -3.68 -8.72 -2.22
CA LEU A 151 -4.48 -9.81 -2.74
C LEU A 151 -4.72 -9.60 -4.24
N GLU A 152 -4.71 -10.66 -5.03
CA GLU A 152 -5.03 -10.61 -6.46
C GLU A 152 -6.29 -11.41 -6.73
N LYS A 153 -7.20 -10.86 -7.53
CA LYS A 153 -8.43 -11.51 -7.95
C LYS A 153 -8.11 -12.56 -9.03
N ARG A 154 -8.54 -13.81 -8.81
CA ARG A 154 -8.40 -14.91 -9.79
C ARG A 154 -9.40 -14.80 -10.92
#